data_AF-A0ABD0X277-F1
#
_entry.id   AF-A0ABD0X277-F1
#
_cell.length_a   1.000
_cell.length_b   1.000
_cell.length_c   1.000
_cell.angle_alpha   90.00
_cell.angle_beta   90.00
_cell.angle_gamma   90.00
#
_symmetry.space_group_name_H-M   'P 1'
#
loop_
_entity.id
_entity.type
_entity.pdbx_description
1 polymer ?
#
loop_
_entity_poly.entity_id
_entity_poly.type
_entity_poly.pdbx_seq_one_letter_code
_entity_poly.pdbx_strand_id
1 'polypeptide(L)'
;MAVSVIGYDVIAQAQSGTFAISILQQIDIDLKGTQALVLTPTRELAQQIQKVILALSDYMGASCHACIGGTNVRNEVTKLQAEAPHIVVGTPGRVFDMLNRKYLGMWWLRAV
;
A
#
# COMPACT_ATOMS: atom_id res chain seq x y z
N MET A 1 4.57 3.67 12.91
CA MET A 1 4.15 3.38 11.52
C MET A 1 4.77 2.03 11.19
N ALA A 2 4.01 1.11 10.62
CA ALA A 2 4.51 -0.24 10.33
C ALA A 2 4.52 -0.44 8.82
N VAL A 3 5.57 -1.07 8.31
CA VAL A 3 5.79 -1.26 6.89
C VAL A 3 6.09 -2.74 6.65
N SER A 4 5.48 -3.30 5.63
CA SER A 4 5.86 -4.61 5.12
C SER A 4 6.23 -4.46 3.65
N VAL A 5 7.45 -4.80 3.29
CA VAL A 5 7.90 -4.89 1.90
C VAL A 5 8.25 -6.34 1.63
N ILE A 6 7.94 -6.83 0.42
CA ILE A 6 8.12 -8.24 0.00
C ILE A 6 9.27 -8.97 0.72
N GLY A 7 8.91 -9.98 1.53
CA GLY A 7 9.86 -10.85 2.24
C GLY A 7 10.44 -10.30 3.55
N TYR A 8 10.17 -9.05 3.92
CA TYR A 8 10.64 -8.43 5.17
C TYR A 8 9.57 -7.56 5.81
N ASP A 9 9.15 -7.93 7.03
CA ASP A 9 8.42 -7.03 7.89
C ASP A 9 9.38 -6.04 8.54
N VAL A 10 9.23 -4.77 8.20
CA VAL A 10 10.09 -3.69 8.68
C VAL A 10 9.25 -2.72 9.51
N ILE A 11 9.46 -2.71 10.82
CA ILE A 11 8.92 -1.64 11.65
C ILE A 11 9.79 -0.38 11.43
N ALA A 12 9.51 0.34 10.34
CA ALA A 12 10.18 1.59 10.01
C ALA A 12 9.44 2.78 10.64
N GLN A 13 10.08 3.41 11.62
CA GLN A 13 9.66 4.72 12.11
C GLN A 13 10.57 5.78 11.48
N ALA A 14 10.14 6.31 10.33
CA ALA A 14 10.88 7.32 9.59
C ALA A 14 9.94 8.47 9.16
N GLN A 15 10.54 9.61 8.82
CA GLN A 15 9.82 10.74 8.22
C GLN A 15 9.23 10.31 6.86
N SER A 16 8.02 10.77 6.55
CA SER A 16 7.19 10.26 5.45
C SER A 16 7.86 10.23 4.06
N GLY A 17 8.86 11.09 3.83
CA GLY A 17 9.55 11.23 2.54
C GLY A 17 10.64 10.19 2.27
N THR A 18 11.50 9.89 3.26
CA THR A 18 12.61 8.93 3.05
C THR A 18 12.11 7.52 2.87
N PHE A 19 11.01 7.19 3.53
CA PHE A 19 10.42 5.86 3.47
C PHE A 19 9.81 5.52 2.10
N ALA A 20 9.15 6.49 1.45
CA ALA A 20 8.54 6.27 0.13
C ALA A 20 9.58 5.85 -0.91
N ILE A 21 10.76 6.47 -0.89
CA ILE A 21 11.87 6.16 -1.79
C ILE A 21 12.38 4.73 -1.55
N SER A 22 12.53 4.32 -0.29
CA SER A 22 12.99 2.97 0.05
C SER A 22 12.04 1.87 -0.44
N ILE A 23 10.73 2.10 -0.38
CA ILE A 23 9.73 1.16 -0.94
C ILE A 23 9.88 1.11 -2.46
N LEU A 24 9.88 2.26 -3.11
CA LEU A 24 9.90 2.36 -4.58
C LEU A 24 11.15 1.71 -5.18
N GLN A 25 12.29 1.79 -4.50
CA GLN A 25 13.52 1.11 -4.91
C GLN A 25 13.45 -0.43 -4.85
N GLN A 26 12.53 -0.99 -4.05
CA GLN A 26 12.36 -2.44 -3.90
C GLN A 26 11.23 -3.00 -4.77
N ILE A 27 10.45 -2.14 -5.43
CA ILE A 27 9.31 -2.56 -6.25
C ILE A 27 9.74 -2.86 -7.66
N ASP A 28 9.25 -3.99 -8.15
CA ASP A 28 9.34 -4.38 -9.53
C ASP A 28 8.03 -4.02 -10.26
N ILE A 29 8.09 -3.09 -11.21
CA ILE A 29 6.92 -2.61 -11.97
C ILE A 29 6.40 -3.65 -12.98
N ASP A 30 7.19 -4.68 -13.32
CA ASP A 30 6.76 -5.75 -14.21
C ASP A 30 5.88 -6.78 -13.47
N LEU A 31 6.01 -6.84 -12.14
CA LEU A 31 5.25 -7.74 -11.28
C LEU A 31 3.91 -7.13 -10.86
N LYS A 32 2.86 -7.52 -11.59
CA LYS A 32 1.47 -7.16 -11.26
C LYS A 32 1.03 -7.80 -9.94
N GLY A 33 0.98 -7.00 -8.89
CA GLY A 33 0.50 -7.42 -7.58
C GLY A 33 1.00 -6.50 -6.47
N THR A 34 0.35 -6.57 -5.31
CA THR A 34 0.76 -5.80 -4.14
C THR A 34 2.07 -6.35 -3.57
N GLN A 35 3.11 -5.52 -3.62
CA GLN A 35 4.48 -5.81 -3.18
C GLN A 35 4.81 -5.10 -1.86
N ALA A 36 4.22 -3.93 -1.61
CA ALA A 36 4.44 -3.19 -0.38
C ALA A 36 3.11 -2.84 0.31
N LEU A 37 3.08 -3.00 1.63
CA LEU A 37 1.99 -2.59 2.50
C LEU A 37 2.50 -1.61 3.56
N VAL A 38 1.82 -0.48 3.67
CA VAL A 38 2.12 0.58 4.62
C VAL A 38 0.95 0.78 5.55
N LEU A 39 1.15 0.52 6.84
CA LEU A 39 0.13 0.64 7.86
C LEU A 39 0.33 1.91 8.70
N THR A 40 -0.71 2.73 8.73
CA THR A 40 -0.73 4.00 9.46
C THR A 40 -1.84 4.01 10.50
N PRO A 41 -1.63 4.65 11.68
CA PRO A 41 -2.65 4.67 12.73
C PRO A 41 -3.84 5.57 12.38
N THR A 42 -3.63 6.59 11.54
CA THR A 42 -4.67 7.57 11.18
C THR A 42 -4.88 7.64 9.67
N ARG A 43 -6.08 8.07 9.26
CA ARG A 43 -6.48 8.20 7.86
C ARG A 43 -5.75 9.37 7.20
N GLU A 44 -5.54 10.44 7.94
CA GLU A 44 -4.89 11.67 7.49
C GLU A 44 -3.43 11.39 7.13
N LEU A 45 -2.72 10.59 7.96
CA LEU A 45 -1.37 10.15 7.66
C LEU A 45 -1.33 9.25 6.42
N ALA A 46 -2.26 8.29 6.29
CA ALA A 46 -2.33 7.42 5.12
C ALA A 46 -2.43 8.24 3.83
N GLN A 47 -3.29 9.27 3.82
CA GLN A 47 -3.46 10.16 2.66
C GLN A 47 -2.20 10.98 2.37
N GLN A 48 -1.52 11.49 3.39
CA GLN A 48 -0.26 12.22 3.20
C GLN A 48 0.81 11.32 2.58
N ILE A 49 0.96 10.10 3.10
CA ILE A 49 1.94 9.14 2.59
C ILE A 49 1.60 8.70 1.16
N GLN A 50 0.32 8.43 0.89
CA GLN A 50 -0.13 8.11 -0.47
C GLN A 50 0.22 9.23 -1.45
N LYS A 51 0.01 10.51 -1.09
CA LYS A 51 0.36 11.64 -1.97
C LYS A 51 1.86 11.68 -2.28
N VAL A 52 2.71 11.45 -1.29
CA VAL A 52 4.17 11.39 -1.48
C VAL A 52 4.55 10.24 -2.39
N ILE A 53 3.99 9.05 -2.14
CA ILE A 53 4.27 7.87 -2.96
C ILE A 53 3.79 8.07 -4.40
N LEU A 54 2.57 8.58 -4.61
CA LEU A 54 2.03 8.85 -5.95
C LEU A 54 2.88 9.87 -6.71
N ALA A 55 3.34 10.94 -6.04
CA ALA A 55 4.19 11.94 -6.67
C ALA A 55 5.53 11.37 -7.15
N LEU A 56 6.06 10.36 -6.45
CA LEU A 56 7.29 9.68 -6.83
C LEU A 56 7.03 8.54 -7.83
N SER A 57 5.92 7.81 -7.67
CA SER A 57 5.58 6.64 -8.48
C SER A 57 5.15 7.01 -9.89
N ASP A 58 4.64 8.23 -10.10
CA ASP A 58 4.29 8.78 -11.42
C ASP A 58 5.49 8.76 -12.39
N TYR A 59 6.70 8.99 -11.86
CA TYR A 59 7.94 8.91 -12.65
C TYR A 59 8.43 7.49 -12.92
N MET A 60 8.00 6.51 -12.12
CA MET A 60 8.44 5.11 -12.21
C MET A 60 7.42 4.18 -12.87
N GLY A 61 6.17 4.63 -13.05
CA GLY A 61 5.07 3.79 -13.53
C GLY A 61 4.52 2.83 -12.46
N ALA A 62 4.87 3.04 -11.18
CA ALA A 62 4.33 2.24 -10.09
C ALA A 62 2.96 2.78 -9.63
N SER A 63 2.09 1.87 -9.17
CA SER A 63 0.73 2.18 -8.74
C SER A 63 0.58 2.09 -7.23
N CYS A 64 -0.11 3.06 -6.64
CA CYS A 64 -0.33 3.15 -5.19
C CYS A 64 -1.81 3.34 -4.87
N HIS A 65 -2.33 2.52 -3.95
CA HIS A 65 -3.72 2.59 -3.48
C HIS A 65 -3.80 2.88 -1.99
N ALA A 66 -4.79 3.69 -1.58
CA ALA A 66 -5.05 3.96 -0.17
C ALA A 66 -6.30 3.24 0.33
N CYS A 67 -6.11 2.28 1.24
CA CYS A 67 -7.17 1.57 1.96
C CYS A 67 -7.51 2.31 3.28
N ILE A 68 -8.32 3.34 3.15
CA ILE A 68 -8.85 4.12 4.29
C ILE A 68 -10.38 3.98 4.36
N GLY A 69 -10.96 4.14 5.55
CA GLY A 69 -12.42 4.15 5.70
C GLY A 69 -13.05 5.33 4.95
N GLY A 70 -14.37 5.33 4.75
CA GLY A 70 -15.12 6.46 4.18
C GLY A 70 -15.17 6.54 2.65
N THR A 71 -14.46 5.67 1.93
CA THR A 71 -14.62 5.47 0.48
C THR A 71 -15.63 4.37 0.17
N ASN A 72 -16.32 4.50 -0.97
CA ASN A 72 -17.28 3.49 -1.41
C ASN A 72 -16.56 2.18 -1.75
N VAL A 73 -16.75 1.20 -0.86
CA VAL A 73 -16.11 -0.13 -0.92
C VAL A 73 -16.27 -0.77 -2.30
N ARG A 74 -17.44 -0.62 -2.92
CA ARG A 74 -17.74 -1.29 -4.19
C ARG A 74 -16.85 -0.77 -5.33
N ASN A 75 -16.71 0.55 -5.42
CA ASN A 75 -15.86 1.17 -6.44
C ASN A 75 -14.37 0.91 -6.18
N GLU A 76 -14.00 0.86 -4.90
CA GLU A 76 -12.64 0.53 -4.46
C GLU A 76 -12.26 -0.89 -4.88
N VAL A 77 -13.15 -1.85 -4.63
CA VAL A 77 -12.97 -3.26 -5.00
C VAL A 77 -12.90 -3.43 -6.52
N THR A 78 -13.78 -2.77 -7.29
CA THR A 78 -13.71 -2.84 -8.76
C THR A 78 -12.37 -2.34 -9.29
N LYS A 79 -11.80 -1.26 -8.70
CA LYS A 79 -10.48 -0.77 -9.08
C LYS A 79 -9.36 -1.75 -8.72
N LEU A 80 -9.40 -2.30 -7.50
CA LEU A 80 -8.44 -3.29 -7.02
C LEU A 80 -8.47 -4.59 -7.84
N GLN A 81 -9.65 -4.99 -8.32
CA GLN A 81 -9.84 -6.18 -9.17
C GLN A 81 -9.45 -5.92 -10.63
N ALA A 82 -9.66 -4.70 -11.14
CA ALA A 82 -9.26 -4.33 -12.48
C ALA A 82 -7.74 -4.20 -12.60
N GLU A 83 -7.09 -3.61 -11.59
CA GLU A 83 -5.64 -3.42 -11.56
C GLU A 83 -5.12 -3.56 -10.12
N ALA A 84 -4.30 -4.58 -9.90
CA ALA A 84 -3.70 -4.81 -8.59
C ALA A 84 -2.61 -3.76 -8.34
N PRO A 85 -2.75 -2.91 -7.30
CA PRO A 85 -1.76 -1.88 -7.03
C PRO A 85 -0.47 -2.48 -6.49
N HIS A 86 0.68 -1.93 -6.89
CA HIS A 86 2.01 -2.34 -6.40
C HIS A 86 2.18 -1.99 -4.92
N ILE A 87 1.64 -0.84 -4.49
CA ILE A 87 1.74 -0.32 -3.13
C ILE A 87 0.35 -0.14 -2.55
N VAL A 88 0.16 -0.56 -1.31
CA VAL A 88 -1.06 -0.28 -0.54
C VAL A 88 -0.70 0.48 0.73
N VAL A 89 -1.39 1.58 0.99
CA VAL A 89 -1.26 2.39 2.22
C VAL A 89 -2.60 2.40 2.93
N GLY A 90 -2.68 2.11 4.22
CA GLY A 90 -3.99 2.10 4.87
C GLY A 90 -3.96 1.99 6.37
N THR A 91 -5.15 2.10 6.96
CA THR A 91 -5.32 1.86 8.39
C THR A 91 -5.47 0.37 8.67
N PRO A 92 -4.88 -0.16 9.75
CA PRO A 92 -4.90 -1.60 10.06
C PRO A 92 -6.30 -2.22 9.98
N GLY A 93 -7.31 -1.57 10.57
CA GLY A 93 -8.68 -2.08 10.56
C GLY A 93 -9.29 -2.19 9.17
N ARG A 94 -9.00 -1.25 8.27
CA ARG A 94 -9.55 -1.26 6.90
C ARG A 94 -8.82 -2.22 5.99
N VAL A 95 -7.49 -2.29 6.10
CA VAL A 95 -6.67 -3.26 5.36
C VAL A 95 -7.04 -4.67 5.77
N PHE A 96 -7.24 -4.92 7.07
CA PHE A 96 -7.68 -6.21 7.57
C PHE A 96 -9.05 -6.63 7.01
N ASP A 97 -10.04 -5.71 6.98
CA ASP A 97 -11.35 -5.98 6.36
C ASP A 97 -11.23 -6.34 4.87
N MET A 98 -10.37 -5.63 4.12
CA MET A 98 -10.12 -5.89 2.70
C MET A 98 -9.43 -7.24 2.44
N LEU A 99 -8.47 -7.61 3.30
CA LEU A 99 -7.80 -8.91 3.25
C LEU A 99 -8.77 -10.04 3.59
N ASN A 100 -9.57 -9.88 4.65
CA ASN A 100 -10.50 -10.91 5.10
C ASN A 100 -11.62 -11.16 4.06
N ARG A 101 -12.02 -10.12 3.33
CA ARG A 101 -12.96 -10.23 2.20
C ARG A 101 -12.32 -10.71 0.89
N LYS A 102 -11.02 -11.01 0.88
CA LYS A 102 -10.22 -11.43 -0.29
C LYS A 102 -10.25 -10.42 -1.45
N TYR A 103 -10.40 -9.14 -1.14
CA TYR A 103 -10.33 -8.07 -2.15
C TYR A 103 -8.89 -7.64 -2.44
N LEU A 104 -7.98 -7.86 -1.48
CA LEU A 104 -6.54 -7.75 -1.69
C LEU A 104 -5.92 -9.14 -1.81
N GLY A 105 -5.27 -9.41 -2.95
CA GLY A 105 -4.41 -10.57 -3.13
C GLY A 105 -2.98 -10.27 -2.69
N MET A 106 -2.69 -10.42 -1.40
CA MET A 106 -1.33 -10.28 -0.85
C MET A 106 -0.59 -11.62 -0.91
N TRP A 107 -0.32 -12.10 -2.13
CA TRP A 107 0.37 -13.38 -2.35
C TRP A 107 1.87 -13.32 -2.03
N TRP A 108 2.44 -12.12 -2.04
CA TRP A 108 3.88 -11.88 -1.92
C TRP A 108 4.31 -11.34 -0.56
N LEU A 109 3.37 -10.87 0.27
CA LEU A 109 3.66 -10.33 1.59
C LEU A 109 3.67 -11.48 2.60
N ARG A 110 4.87 -11.92 2.99
CA ARG A 110 5.05 -12.79 4.17
C ARG A 110 5.00 -11.90 5.41
N ALA A 111 3.91 -12.02 6.16
CA ALA A 111 3.87 -11.56 7.54
C ALA A 111 4.61 -12.57 8.43
N VAL A 112 5.53 -12.09 9.27
CA VAL A 112 6.23 -12.81 10.34
C VAL A 112 5.47 -12.60 11.65
#